data_AF-A0A524ECJ3-F1
#
_entry.id   AF-A0A524ECJ3-F1
#
_cell.length_a   1.000
_cell.length_b   1.000
_cell.length_c   1.000
_cell.angle_alpha   90.00
_cell.angle_beta   90.00
_cell.angle_gamma   90.00
#
_symmetry.space_group_name_H-M   'P 1'
#
loop_
_entity.id
_entity.type
_entity.pdbx_description
1 polymer ?
#
loop_
_entity_poly.entity_id
_entity_poly.type
_entity_poly.pdbx_seq_one_letter_code
_entity_poly.pdbx_strand_id
1 'polypeptide(L)'
;MNKSNDSDASIKAGADLLLKGWKMLNKACPDCMEPLYEKEGKVVCVKCKKQYIMVDSAEDMPQKSQPQSTGLPKSVSSFDFSSLPSTLTDTAKIMMNKISDLNNRLKETSDPKEITELSSSIRSLVDSLRSLTS
;
A
#
# COMPACT_ATOMS: atom_id res chain seq x y z
N MET A 1 12.77 -24.54 13.59
CA MET A 1 11.86 -23.85 14.53
C MET A 1 12.58 -22.64 15.11
N ASN A 2 12.14 -21.41 14.80
CA ASN A 2 12.62 -20.20 15.48
C ASN A 2 11.53 -19.11 15.40
N LYS A 3 10.35 -19.37 15.99
CA LYS A 3 9.13 -18.54 15.84
C LYS A 3 8.62 -17.97 17.17
N SER A 4 9.42 -18.02 18.23
CA SER A 4 9.03 -17.61 19.58
C SER A 4 9.33 -16.14 19.88
N ASN A 5 10.47 -15.59 19.45
CA ASN A 5 10.86 -14.24 19.91
C ASN A 5 10.06 -13.07 19.32
N ASP A 6 9.60 -13.15 18.07
CA ASP A 6 8.93 -12.02 17.42
C ASP A 6 7.54 -11.74 17.99
N SER A 7 6.83 -12.79 18.40
CA SER A 7 5.51 -12.66 19.03
C SER A 7 5.64 -12.06 20.43
N ASP A 8 6.55 -12.56 21.26
CA ASP A 8 6.83 -12.02 22.60
C ASP A 8 7.23 -10.54 22.56
N ALA A 9 8.04 -10.15 21.56
CA ALA A 9 8.43 -8.75 21.35
C ALA A 9 7.22 -7.85 21.02
N SER A 10 6.28 -8.34 20.20
CA SER A 10 5.06 -7.61 19.84
C SER A 10 4.11 -7.46 21.04
N ILE A 11 3.93 -8.54 21.82
CA ILE A 11 3.11 -8.50 23.04
C ILE A 11 3.68 -7.52 24.06
N LYS A 12 5.00 -7.54 24.28
CA LYS A 12 5.66 -6.61 25.20
C LYS A 12 5.51 -5.16 24.74
N ALA A 13 5.78 -4.88 23.46
CA ALA A 13 5.62 -3.54 22.91
C ALA A 13 4.15 -3.06 22.95
N GLY A 14 3.19 -3.97 22.78
CA GLY A 14 1.75 -3.68 22.92
C GLY A 14 1.38 -3.32 24.34
N ALA A 15 1.90 -4.07 25.32
CA ALA A 15 1.73 -3.76 26.75
C ALA A 15 2.34 -2.40 27.12
N ASP A 16 3.53 -2.08 26.62
CA ASP A 16 4.17 -0.76 26.80
C ASP A 16 3.30 0.39 26.27
N LEU A 17 2.62 0.20 25.13
CA LEU A 17 1.71 1.19 24.58
C LEU A 17 0.48 1.39 25.48
N LEU A 18 -0.11 0.29 25.99
CA LEU A 18 -1.23 0.36 26.94
C LEU A 18 -0.83 1.11 28.21
N LEU A 19 0.36 0.85 28.75
CA LEU A 19 0.90 1.57 29.92
C LEU A 19 1.13 3.06 29.64
N LYS A 20 1.44 3.43 28.40
CA LYS A 20 1.57 4.83 27.94
C LYS A 20 0.23 5.50 27.63
N GLY A 21 -0.89 4.83 27.93
CA GLY A 21 -2.25 5.34 27.72
C GLY A 21 -2.74 5.26 26.28
N TRP A 22 -2.16 4.37 25.47
CA TRP A 22 -2.74 4.05 24.16
C TRP A 22 -3.91 3.08 24.34
N LYS A 23 -4.89 3.16 23.45
CA LYS A 23 -6.07 2.30 23.39
C LYS A 23 -5.89 1.27 22.27
N MET A 24 -6.02 -0.01 22.57
CA MET A 24 -6.06 -1.05 21.52
C MET A 24 -7.40 -1.03 20.79
N LEU A 25 -7.36 -1.14 19.47
CA LEU A 25 -8.51 -1.08 18.58
C LEU A 25 -8.94 -2.48 18.16
N ASN A 26 -10.23 -2.65 17.84
CA ASN A 26 -10.75 -3.88 17.22
C ASN A 26 -10.48 -3.91 15.70
N LYS A 27 -9.25 -3.54 15.30
CA LYS A 27 -8.78 -3.48 13.92
C LYS A 27 -7.34 -3.99 13.90
N ALA A 28 -7.01 -4.80 12.90
CA ALA A 28 -5.65 -5.30 12.68
C ALA A 28 -4.95 -4.52 11.56
N CYS A 29 -3.63 -4.45 11.64
CA CYS A 29 -2.79 -3.91 10.58
C CYS A 29 -2.89 -4.78 9.31
N PRO A 30 -3.18 -4.22 8.13
CA PRO A 30 -3.30 -4.98 6.89
C PRO A 30 -1.96 -5.60 6.42
N ASP A 31 -0.82 -5.06 6.86
CA ASP A 31 0.50 -5.54 6.44
C ASP A 31 1.01 -6.70 7.31
N CYS A 32 0.69 -6.70 8.61
CA CYS A 32 1.29 -7.65 9.56
C CYS A 32 0.30 -8.35 10.49
N MET A 33 -1.01 -8.07 10.33
CA MET A 33 -2.13 -8.67 11.07
C MET A 33 -2.07 -8.48 12.59
N GLU A 34 -1.29 -7.51 13.05
CA GLU A 34 -1.14 -7.16 14.46
C GLU A 34 -2.17 -6.10 14.89
N PRO A 35 -2.67 -6.12 16.14
CA PRO A 35 -3.62 -5.11 16.62
C PRO A 35 -3.11 -3.67 16.47
N LEU A 36 -4.03 -2.76 16.12
CA LEU A 36 -3.77 -1.33 16.04
C LEU A 36 -4.01 -0.65 17.40
N TYR A 37 -3.26 0.41 17.66
CA TYR A 37 -3.33 1.19 18.89
C TYR A 37 -3.58 2.67 18.56
N GLU A 38 -4.43 3.33 19.34
CA GLU A 38 -4.80 4.74 19.17
C GLU A 38 -4.39 5.56 20.40
N LYS A 39 -3.85 6.76 20.18
CA LYS A 39 -3.71 7.77 21.22
C LYS A 39 -3.93 9.15 20.62
N GLU A 40 -4.85 9.91 21.20
CA GLU A 40 -5.14 11.29 20.79
C GLU A 40 -5.42 11.40 19.26
N GLY A 41 -6.22 10.46 18.72
CA GLY A 41 -6.58 10.40 17.29
C GLY A 41 -5.48 9.86 16.36
N LYS A 42 -4.29 9.52 16.87
CA LYS A 42 -3.22 8.89 16.08
C LYS A 42 -3.30 7.38 16.22
N VAL A 43 -3.49 6.67 15.11
CA VAL A 43 -3.48 5.21 15.09
C VAL A 43 -2.12 4.68 14.63
N VAL A 44 -1.57 3.68 15.31
CA VAL A 44 -0.27 3.07 15.00
C VAL A 44 -0.32 1.55 15.13
N CYS A 45 0.47 0.84 14.32
CA CYS A 45 0.75 -0.57 14.51
C CYS A 45 1.99 -0.78 15.41
N VAL A 46 1.88 -1.66 16.39
CA VAL A 46 2.99 -1.99 17.32
C VAL A 46 4.19 -2.63 16.62
N LYS A 47 3.95 -3.44 15.58
CA LYS A 47 4.97 -4.23 14.89
C LYS A 47 5.66 -3.47 13.76
N CYS A 48 4.89 -2.93 12.81
CA CYS A 48 5.45 -2.23 11.66
C CYS A 48 5.64 -0.72 11.87
N LYS A 49 5.17 -0.17 13.02
CA LYS A 49 5.25 1.26 13.38
C LYS A 49 4.61 2.23 12.38
N LYS A 50 3.79 1.71 11.46
CA LYS A 50 3.05 2.50 10.48
C LYS A 50 1.87 3.20 11.15
N GLN A 51 1.64 4.47 10.77
CA GLN A 51 0.51 5.26 11.26
C GLN A 51 -0.67 5.17 10.29
N TYR A 52 -1.88 5.20 10.85
CA TYR A 52 -3.14 5.14 10.12
C TYR A 52 -4.02 6.33 10.51
N ILE A 53 -4.82 6.81 9.57
CA ILE A 53 -5.86 7.81 9.80
C ILE A 53 -7.19 7.08 9.67
N MET A 54 -8.00 7.12 10.74
CA MET A 54 -9.37 6.60 10.66
C MET A 54 -10.22 7.61 9.90
N VAL A 55 -10.70 7.20 8.73
CA VAL A 55 -11.71 7.94 7.99
C VAL A 55 -13.06 7.37 8.43
N ASP A 56 -13.69 8.02 9.40
CA ASP A 56 -15.11 7.81 9.64
C ASP A 56 -15.86 8.49 8.49
N SER A 57 -16.68 7.74 7.75
CA SER A 57 -17.50 8.28 6.67
C SER A 57 -18.62 9.13 7.24
N ALA A 58 -18.29 10.33 7.73
CA ALA A 58 -19.19 11.46 7.88
C ALA A 58 -18.35 12.71 8.22
N GLU A 59 -18.04 13.46 7.17
CA GLU A 59 -17.95 14.93 7.18
C GLU A 59 -16.71 15.60 7.83
N ASP A 60 -16.16 16.52 7.04
CA ASP A 60 -15.15 17.56 7.34
C ASP A 60 -13.65 17.20 7.27
N MET A 61 -13.09 17.48 6.09
CA MET A 61 -11.65 17.65 5.87
C MET A 61 -11.18 18.96 6.51
N PRO A 62 -10.00 18.93 7.15
CA PRO A 62 -9.03 19.98 6.92
C PRO A 62 -7.76 19.39 6.33
N GLN A 63 -7.45 19.84 5.12
CA GLN A 63 -6.13 19.72 4.51
C GLN A 63 -5.07 20.34 5.43
N LYS A 64 -4.02 19.60 5.78
CA LYS A 64 -2.69 20.19 5.98
C LYS A 64 -1.57 19.15 5.82
N SER A 65 -0.86 19.32 4.72
CA SER A 65 0.60 19.31 4.60
C SER A 65 1.38 18.11 5.15
N GLN A 66 1.83 17.28 4.21
CA GLN A 66 2.99 16.40 4.37
C GLN A 66 4.21 17.17 4.91
N PRO A 67 5.13 16.44 5.57
CA PRO A 67 6.46 16.36 4.99
C PRO A 67 6.87 14.91 4.75
N GLN A 68 7.37 14.68 3.53
CA GLN A 68 8.06 13.47 3.08
C GLN A 68 9.35 13.29 3.92
N SER A 69 9.80 12.10 4.31
CA SER A 69 10.46 11.13 3.42
C SER A 69 11.13 10.02 4.24
N THR A 70 11.73 9.05 3.53
CA THR A 70 12.44 7.83 3.97
C THR A 70 11.52 6.61 4.19
N GLY A 71 11.58 5.51 3.46
CA GLY A 71 12.34 5.12 2.27
C GLY A 71 11.90 3.70 1.89
N LEU A 72 11.27 3.52 0.71
CA LEU A 72 11.18 2.31 -0.13
C LEU A 72 10.40 2.69 -1.42
N PRO A 73 10.60 1.99 -2.55
CA PRO A 73 10.48 2.55 -3.89
C PRO A 73 9.04 2.90 -4.22
N LYS A 74 8.79 4.18 -4.42
CA LYS A 74 7.54 4.69 -4.97
C LYS A 74 7.53 4.37 -6.46
N SER A 75 6.75 3.35 -6.81
CA SER A 75 5.69 3.44 -7.81
C SER A 75 5.97 4.41 -8.96
N VAL A 76 6.55 3.92 -10.07
CA VAL A 76 6.29 4.23 -11.51
C VAL A 76 5.95 5.67 -11.95
N SER A 77 6.15 6.68 -11.10
CA SER A 77 5.78 8.09 -11.35
C SER A 77 6.86 8.85 -12.12
N SER A 78 7.79 8.14 -12.75
CA SER A 78 8.89 8.69 -13.54
C SER A 78 8.73 8.47 -15.05
N PHE A 79 7.58 7.97 -15.51
CA PHE A 79 7.30 7.92 -16.94
C PHE A 79 6.83 9.30 -17.41
N ASP A 80 7.77 10.05 -17.97
CA ASP A 80 7.52 11.39 -18.53
C ASP A 80 6.86 11.26 -19.90
N PHE A 81 5.52 11.26 -19.90
CA PHE A 81 4.72 11.19 -21.12
C PHE A 81 4.48 12.56 -21.77
N SER A 82 5.05 13.64 -21.22
CA SER A 82 4.81 15.01 -21.71
C SER A 82 5.26 15.25 -23.15
N SER A 83 6.16 14.41 -23.67
CA SER A 83 6.74 14.52 -25.02
C SER A 83 5.97 13.78 -26.12
N LEU A 84 4.87 13.08 -25.78
CA LEU A 84 4.16 12.23 -26.74
C LEU A 84 2.91 12.92 -27.33
N PRO A 85 2.50 12.52 -28.55
CA PRO A 85 1.23 12.93 -29.13
C PRO A 85 0.07 12.60 -28.18
N SER A 86 -0.91 13.50 -28.08
CA SER A 86 -2.05 13.37 -27.17
C SER A 86 -2.77 12.02 -27.28
N THR A 87 -2.87 11.45 -28.49
CA THR A 87 -3.47 10.13 -28.75
C THR A 87 -2.67 8.97 -28.14
N LEU A 88 -1.35 9.07 -28.14
CA LEU A 88 -0.49 8.11 -27.45
C LEU A 88 -0.60 8.29 -25.94
N THR A 89 -0.84 9.52 -25.46
CA THR A 89 -1.01 9.84 -24.03
C THR A 89 -2.25 9.21 -23.45
N ASP A 90 -3.35 9.28 -24.19
CA ASP A 90 -4.57 8.58 -23.80
C ASP A 90 -4.38 7.06 -23.81
N THR A 91 -3.71 6.52 -24.83
CA THR A 91 -3.41 5.08 -24.90
C THR A 91 -2.55 4.62 -23.72
N ALA A 92 -1.49 5.36 -23.39
CA ALA A 92 -0.62 5.03 -22.27
C ALA A 92 -1.33 5.15 -20.92
N LYS A 93 -2.19 6.16 -20.75
CA LYS A 93 -3.02 6.31 -19.55
C LYS A 93 -3.99 5.13 -19.38
N ILE A 94 -4.61 4.68 -20.47
CA ILE A 94 -5.49 3.49 -20.46
C ILE A 94 -4.70 2.23 -20.08
N MET A 95 -3.52 2.03 -20.68
CA MET A 95 -2.64 0.91 -20.33
C MET A 95 -2.21 0.94 -18.86
N MET A 96 -1.87 2.13 -18.33
CA MET A 96 -1.51 2.32 -16.92
C MET A 96 -2.66 1.98 -15.96
N ASN A 97 -3.88 2.41 -16.30
CA ASN A 97 -5.09 2.05 -15.56
C ASN A 97 -5.33 0.54 -15.60
N LYS A 98 -5.10 -0.10 -16.75
CA LYS A 98 -5.29 -1.55 -16.88
C LYS A 98 -4.24 -2.36 -16.13
N ILE A 99 -2.99 -1.90 -16.08
CA ILE A 99 -1.95 -2.47 -15.22
C ILE A 99 -2.35 -2.37 -13.75
N SER A 100 -2.96 -1.25 -13.34
CA SER A 100 -3.45 -1.07 -11.96
C SER A 100 -4.62 -2.01 -11.63
N ASP A 101 -5.58 -2.17 -12.55
CA ASP A 101 -6.69 -3.13 -12.46
C ASP A 101 -6.19 -4.58 -12.32
N LEU A 102 -5.26 -5.00 -13.20
CA LEU A 102 -4.67 -6.34 -13.14
C LEU A 102 -3.88 -6.58 -11.86
N ASN A 103 -3.17 -5.57 -11.34
CA ASN A 103 -2.48 -5.68 -10.05
C ASN A 103 -3.45 -5.86 -8.88
N ASN A 104 -4.62 -5.23 -8.90
CA ASN A 104 -5.63 -5.44 -7.86
C ASN A 104 -6.20 -6.84 -7.93
N ARG A 105 -6.55 -7.34 -9.13
CA ARG A 105 -6.99 -8.72 -9.33
C ARG A 105 -5.94 -9.73 -8.85
N LEU A 106 -4.67 -9.47 -9.15
CA LEU A 106 -3.55 -10.32 -8.72
C LEU A 106 -3.41 -10.42 -7.19
N LYS A 107 -3.82 -9.39 -6.44
CA LYS A 107 -3.82 -9.42 -4.96
C LYS A 107 -4.93 -10.29 -4.38
N GLU A 108 -6.06 -10.40 -5.08
CA GLU A 108 -7.25 -11.12 -4.61
C GLU A 108 -7.21 -12.60 -5.03
N THR A 109 -6.60 -12.90 -6.17
CA THR A 109 -6.48 -14.26 -6.70
C THR A 109 -5.53 -15.12 -5.85
N SER A 110 -6.01 -16.30 -5.46
CA SER A 110 -5.20 -17.37 -4.83
C SER A 110 -4.93 -18.56 -5.77
N ASP A 111 -5.50 -18.56 -6.98
CA ASP A 111 -5.29 -19.62 -7.97
C ASP A 111 -3.93 -19.44 -8.69
N PRO A 112 -3.05 -20.45 -8.69
CA PRO A 112 -1.71 -20.34 -9.26
C PRO A 112 -1.69 -20.18 -10.79
N LYS A 113 -2.71 -20.68 -11.51
CA LYS A 113 -2.80 -20.52 -12.96
C LYS A 113 -3.18 -19.09 -13.30
N GLU A 114 -4.21 -18.55 -12.65
CA GLU A 114 -4.66 -17.17 -12.85
C GLU A 114 -3.58 -16.16 -12.46
N ILE A 115 -2.80 -16.40 -11.39
CA ILE A 115 -1.62 -15.58 -11.04
C ILE A 115 -0.63 -15.51 -12.21
N THR A 116 -0.36 -16.65 -12.85
CA THR A 116 0.59 -16.72 -13.96
C THR A 116 0.06 -15.95 -15.17
N GLU A 117 -1.23 -16.10 -15.51
CA GLU A 117 -1.87 -15.38 -16.62
C GLU A 117 -1.96 -13.85 -16.40
N LEU A 118 -2.27 -13.42 -15.18
CA LEU A 118 -2.27 -12.00 -14.83
C LEU A 118 -0.85 -11.42 -14.92
N SER A 119 0.17 -12.15 -14.44
CA SER A 119 1.56 -11.70 -14.50
C SER A 119 2.09 -11.57 -15.93
N SER A 120 1.72 -12.48 -16.84
CA SER A 120 2.08 -12.40 -18.25
C SER A 120 1.38 -11.24 -18.95
N SER A 121 0.11 -11.02 -18.64
CA SER A 121 -0.68 -9.89 -19.16
C SER A 121 -0.10 -8.54 -18.72
N ILE A 122 0.30 -8.41 -17.45
CA ILE A 122 0.94 -7.20 -16.92
C ILE A 122 2.28 -6.94 -17.62
N ARG A 123 3.11 -7.98 -17.81
CA ARG A 123 4.38 -7.85 -18.55
C ARG A 123 4.16 -7.32 -19.96
N SER A 124 3.24 -7.91 -20.72
CA SER A 124 2.94 -7.48 -22.09
C SER A 124 2.50 -6.01 -22.17
N LEU A 125 1.71 -5.52 -21.21
CA LEU A 125 1.30 -4.12 -21.15
C LEU A 125 2.47 -3.19 -20.79
N VAL A 126 3.35 -3.60 -19.88
CA VAL A 126 4.55 -2.83 -19.50
C VAL A 126 5.54 -2.76 -20.67
N ASP A 127 5.76 -3.85 -21.39
CA ASP A 127 6.61 -3.86 -22.60
C ASP A 127 6.03 -2.97 -23.70
N SER A 128 4.71 -2.98 -23.88
CA SER A 128 4.03 -2.08 -24.82
C SER A 128 4.25 -0.61 -24.45
N LEU A 129 4.13 -0.25 -23.16
CA LEU A 129 4.42 1.10 -22.68
C LEU A 129 5.89 1.48 -22.87
N ARG A 130 6.81 0.55 -22.65
CA ARG A 130 8.25 0.76 -22.88
C ARG A 130 8.56 1.01 -24.36
N SER A 131 7.88 0.31 -25.26
CA SER A 131 8.03 0.50 -26.71
C SER A 131 7.53 1.86 -27.22
N LEU A 132 6.57 2.47 -26.51
CA LEU A 132 6.08 3.81 -26.82
C LEU A 132 7.02 4.92 -26.36
N THR A 133 7.93 4.62 -25.44
CA THR A 133 8.83 5.59 -24.79
C THR A 133 10.30 5.42 -25.16
N SER A 134 10.62 4.39 -25.96
CA SER A 134 11.96 4.11 -26.50
C SER A 134 12.09 4.52 -27.95
#